data_AF-A0A9J7EA94-F1
#
_entry.id   AF-A0A9J7EA94-F1
#
_cell.length_a   1.000
_cell.length_b   1.000
_cell.length_c   1.000
_cell.angle_alpha   90.00
_cell.angle_beta   90.00
_cell.angle_gamma   90.00
#
_symmetry.space_group_name_H-M   'P 1'
#
loop_
_entity.id
_entity.type
_entity.pdbx_description
1 polymer ?
#
loop_
_entity_poly.entity_id
_entity_poly.type
_entity_poly.pdbx_seq_one_letter_code
_entity_poly.pdbx_strand_id
1 'polypeptide(L)'
;MTPAAAIALLLLGGACAQVRYFGKELGALSQLQHGVRGRVFAVDSRTLYLKDFHYDGEGPAAYFYVGASGSPSAGVAGAVRLRDERGGAGPLRRYAGDSITLSLPDGKTLRDYRWFAVYCDEYAVNFGDVRIQADMEYPRPAKVAPLRGVHGVSSDPVVVVDAQTLLVPNFSYDGEAPDAKFWVGRGDKPSPQGIRIPDENGKEAPLRKYDKKTIVLTLPGELTVFDIGHFAVWCEAFTVNFGHVSLPRAALANVPPSLKMLGVSPQSRNSALAGSSGSSGSSGSSGSSGSSGGSGSSTTARPRPRRPIARLDATTYRPPARLRPGAPVISAFESPADRLPLHRRADSYTPPSEQLVSIQSSKELMYKEDGSLEPVDPQQQHEPPPADQQPALQPAALQHQQQLQQHQAQYQRLLLEQRALEQRQQQIERQQRLLSEQIYYSQQEPLQYRLATRSQ
;
A
#
# COMPACT_ATOMS: atom_id res chain seq x y z
N MET A 1 -57.43 -9.38 27.02
CA MET A 1 -57.31 -9.51 25.56
C MET A 1 -56.28 -8.49 25.10
N THR A 2 -55.07 -8.95 24.79
CA THR A 2 -53.91 -8.12 24.39
C THR A 2 -53.88 -7.91 22.88
N PRO A 3 -53.41 -6.75 22.41
CA PRO A 3 -52.69 -6.69 21.15
C PRO A 3 -51.20 -6.37 21.39
N ALA A 4 -50.36 -7.24 20.85
CA ALA A 4 -48.92 -7.10 20.78
C ALA A 4 -48.54 -5.89 19.91
N ALA A 5 -47.70 -5.01 20.44
CA ALA A 5 -47.01 -3.98 19.67
C ALA A 5 -45.63 -4.53 19.28
N ALA A 6 -45.48 -4.85 18.00
CA ALA A 6 -44.22 -5.25 17.39
C ALA A 6 -43.24 -4.07 17.38
N ILE A 7 -42.16 -4.18 18.14
CA ILE A 7 -41.01 -3.27 18.03
C ILE A 7 -40.17 -3.78 16.85
N ALA A 8 -40.33 -3.14 15.69
CA ALA A 8 -39.45 -3.33 14.55
C ALA A 8 -38.11 -2.65 14.86
N LEU A 9 -37.12 -3.46 15.25
CA LEU A 9 -35.72 -3.06 15.39
C LEU A 9 -35.17 -2.77 13.99
N LEU A 10 -35.13 -1.49 13.61
CA LEU A 10 -34.51 -1.00 12.39
C LEU A 10 -32.98 -1.05 12.56
N LEU A 11 -32.42 -2.24 12.36
CA LEU A 11 -30.99 -2.44 12.16
C LEU A 11 -30.60 -1.78 10.84
N LEU A 12 -30.29 -0.48 10.90
CA LEU A 12 -29.48 0.17 9.89
C LEU A 12 -28.08 -0.45 9.97
N GLY A 13 -27.93 -1.57 9.27
CA GLY A 13 -26.64 -2.07 8.85
C GLY A 13 -26.01 -1.03 7.95
N GLY A 14 -25.29 -0.09 8.56
CA GLY A 14 -24.24 0.64 7.88
C GLY A 14 -23.23 -0.40 7.44
N ALA A 15 -23.44 -0.96 6.25
CA ALA A 15 -22.34 -1.50 5.48
C ALA A 15 -21.38 -0.32 5.31
N CYS A 16 -20.38 -0.23 6.18
CA CYS A 16 -19.15 0.46 5.85
C CYS A 16 -18.69 -0.20 4.55
N ALA A 17 -19.06 0.41 3.43
CA ALA A 17 -18.43 0.13 2.16
C ALA A 17 -16.95 0.43 2.42
N GLN A 18 -16.17 -0.62 2.65
CA GLN A 18 -14.73 -0.51 2.76
C GLN A 18 -14.29 0.19 1.48
N VAL A 19 -13.83 1.43 1.60
CA VAL A 19 -13.26 2.17 0.50
C VAL A 19 -11.97 1.45 0.16
N ARG A 20 -12.06 0.49 -0.78
CA ARG A 20 -10.90 -0.23 -1.28
C ARG A 20 -10.01 0.79 -1.99
N TYR A 21 -8.74 0.80 -1.60
CA TYR A 21 -7.76 1.69 -2.19
C TYR A 21 -7.31 1.14 -3.55
N PHE A 22 -7.59 1.89 -4.61
CA PHE A 22 -7.28 1.53 -6.01
C PHE A 22 -6.15 2.37 -6.62
N GLY A 23 -5.52 3.23 -5.82
CA GLY A 23 -4.56 4.24 -6.28
C GLY A 23 -5.22 5.59 -6.57
N LYS A 24 -4.58 6.41 -7.41
CA LYS A 24 -5.04 7.77 -7.73
C LYS A 24 -6.09 7.72 -8.83
N GLU A 25 -7.29 8.20 -8.58
CA GLU A 25 -8.34 8.25 -9.61
C GLU A 25 -7.98 9.26 -10.72
N LEU A 26 -8.10 8.81 -11.97
CA LEU A 26 -7.97 9.65 -13.17
C LEU A 26 -9.31 10.24 -13.58
N GLY A 27 -10.37 9.46 -13.43
CA GLY A 27 -11.75 9.84 -13.73
C GLY A 27 -12.57 8.70 -14.34
N ALA A 28 -13.81 9.01 -14.67
CA ALA A 28 -14.68 8.12 -15.43
C ALA A 28 -14.36 8.20 -16.93
N LEU A 29 -14.49 7.07 -17.62
CA LEU A 29 -14.48 7.04 -19.08
C LEU A 29 -15.70 7.77 -19.63
N SER A 30 -15.50 8.58 -20.67
CA SER A 30 -16.59 9.20 -21.42
C SER A 30 -17.43 8.11 -22.11
N GLN A 31 -18.75 8.22 -22.03
CA GLN A 31 -19.67 7.25 -22.64
C GLN A 31 -20.06 7.72 -24.04
N LEU A 32 -19.19 7.47 -25.03
CA LEU A 32 -19.44 7.93 -26.40
C LEU A 32 -20.20 6.88 -27.21
N GLN A 33 -19.62 5.68 -27.35
CA GLN A 33 -20.20 4.59 -28.12
C GLN A 33 -19.93 3.24 -27.47
N HIS A 34 -20.64 2.21 -27.95
CA HIS A 34 -20.42 0.81 -27.59
C HIS A 34 -20.47 0.48 -26.09
N GLY A 35 -21.23 1.28 -25.34
CA GLY A 35 -21.41 1.12 -23.90
C GLY A 35 -20.12 1.26 -23.09
N VAL A 36 -19.09 1.94 -23.62
CA VAL A 36 -17.83 2.17 -22.91
C VAL A 36 -18.09 3.02 -21.67
N ARG A 37 -17.83 2.44 -20.50
CA ARG A 37 -17.92 3.13 -19.21
C ARG A 37 -17.07 2.40 -18.16
N GLY A 38 -16.82 3.08 -17.06
CA GLY A 38 -15.99 2.59 -15.95
C GLY A 38 -15.16 3.73 -15.37
N ARG A 39 -14.43 3.46 -14.30
CA ARG A 39 -13.48 4.42 -13.70
C ARG A 39 -12.06 3.95 -13.87
N VAL A 40 -11.15 4.88 -14.13
CA VAL A 40 -9.74 4.60 -14.35
C VAL A 40 -8.91 5.17 -13.20
N PHE A 41 -7.99 4.37 -12.69
CA PHE A 41 -7.09 4.69 -11.59
C PHE A 41 -5.65 4.45 -12.02
N ALA A 42 -4.74 5.31 -11.57
CA ALA A 42 -3.30 5.09 -11.61
C ALA A 42 -2.87 4.29 -10.37
N VAL A 43 -2.44 3.04 -10.61
CA VAL A 43 -1.91 2.15 -9.57
C VAL A 43 -0.47 2.51 -9.23
N ASP A 44 0.34 2.72 -10.26
CA ASP A 44 1.75 3.14 -10.15
C ASP A 44 2.14 3.98 -11.39
N SER A 45 3.43 4.18 -11.63
CA SER A 45 3.91 4.97 -12.78
C SER A 45 3.58 4.40 -14.16
N ARG A 46 3.22 3.11 -14.25
CA ARG A 46 3.01 2.37 -15.51
C ARG A 46 1.78 1.47 -15.49
N THR A 47 1.03 1.41 -14.42
CA THR A 47 -0.12 0.51 -14.30
C THR A 47 -1.40 1.33 -14.16
N LEU A 48 -2.34 1.08 -15.06
CA LEU A 48 -3.72 1.57 -14.98
C LEU A 48 -4.61 0.46 -14.44
N TYR A 49 -5.55 0.81 -13.57
CA TYR A 49 -6.62 -0.06 -13.12
C TYR A 49 -7.96 0.50 -13.59
N LEU A 50 -8.73 -0.31 -14.31
CA LEU A 50 -10.08 0.02 -14.74
C LEU A 50 -11.05 -0.74 -13.84
N LYS A 51 -11.92 -0.01 -13.15
CA LYS A 51 -12.96 -0.55 -12.28
C LYS A 51 -14.32 -0.46 -12.97
N ASP A 52 -15.10 -1.54 -12.85
CA ASP A 52 -16.45 -1.67 -13.40
C ASP A 52 -16.47 -1.35 -14.91
N PHE A 53 -15.49 -1.88 -15.66
CA PHE A 53 -15.33 -1.60 -17.08
C PHE A 53 -16.39 -2.35 -17.91
N HIS A 54 -17.10 -1.61 -18.75
CA HIS A 54 -18.05 -2.15 -19.71
C HIS A 54 -17.65 -1.75 -21.12
N TYR A 55 -17.87 -2.68 -22.06
CA TYR A 55 -17.77 -2.48 -23.50
C TYR A 55 -18.53 -3.63 -24.17
N ASP A 56 -19.41 -3.34 -25.13
CA ASP A 56 -20.32 -4.35 -25.71
C ASP A 56 -19.62 -5.41 -26.58
N GLY A 57 -18.43 -5.12 -27.11
CA GLY A 57 -17.67 -6.03 -27.98
C GLY A 57 -18.02 -5.94 -29.47
N GLU A 58 -18.88 -5.00 -29.87
CA GLU A 58 -19.38 -4.87 -31.26
C GLU A 58 -18.38 -4.16 -32.19
N GLY A 59 -17.38 -3.46 -31.64
CA GLY A 59 -16.33 -2.82 -32.43
C GLY A 59 -15.34 -3.83 -33.02
N PRO A 60 -15.19 -3.90 -34.36
CA PRO A 60 -14.45 -4.97 -35.03
C PRO A 60 -12.93 -4.90 -34.83
N ALA A 61 -12.40 -3.70 -34.60
CA ALA A 61 -10.98 -3.45 -34.34
C ALA A 61 -10.79 -2.47 -33.17
N ALA A 62 -11.44 -2.72 -32.04
CA ALA A 62 -11.31 -1.90 -30.84
C ALA A 62 -10.08 -2.30 -30.02
N TYR A 63 -9.33 -1.32 -29.50
CA TYR A 63 -8.14 -1.52 -28.67
C TYR A 63 -8.07 -0.47 -27.56
N PHE A 64 -7.24 -0.75 -26.55
CA PHE A 64 -6.82 0.26 -25.58
C PHE A 64 -5.69 1.11 -26.17
N TYR A 65 -5.79 2.43 -26.00
CA TYR A 65 -4.79 3.39 -26.41
C TYR A 65 -4.44 4.35 -25.29
N VAL A 66 -3.21 4.83 -25.32
CA VAL A 66 -2.77 6.02 -24.60
C VAL A 66 -2.11 6.97 -25.57
N GLY A 67 -2.14 8.27 -25.31
CA GLY A 67 -1.41 9.20 -26.15
C GLY A 67 -1.03 10.50 -25.48
N ALA A 68 -0.01 11.15 -26.06
CA ALA A 68 0.53 12.42 -25.58
C ALA A 68 -0.13 13.65 -26.26
N SER A 69 -0.93 13.42 -27.30
CA SER A 69 -1.64 14.47 -28.04
C SER A 69 -2.74 15.15 -27.22
N GLY A 70 -3.24 16.29 -27.70
CA GLY A 70 -4.34 17.02 -27.06
C GLY A 70 -5.70 16.31 -27.13
N SER A 71 -5.86 15.30 -27.99
CA SER A 71 -7.09 14.52 -28.17
C SER A 71 -6.81 13.06 -28.55
N PRO A 72 -7.70 12.12 -28.17
CA PRO A 72 -7.61 10.71 -28.55
C PRO A 72 -7.72 10.47 -30.05
N SER A 73 -6.70 9.86 -30.65
CA SER A 73 -6.68 9.49 -32.06
C SER A 73 -5.53 8.50 -32.32
N ALA A 74 -5.82 7.33 -32.91
CA ALA A 74 -4.83 6.26 -33.09
C ALA A 74 -3.71 6.59 -34.10
N GLY A 75 -3.92 7.55 -35.01
CA GLY A 75 -2.98 7.91 -36.07
C GLY A 75 -2.07 9.11 -35.77
N VAL A 76 -2.12 9.69 -34.57
CA VAL A 76 -1.33 10.88 -34.21
C VAL A 76 -0.04 10.49 -33.52
N ALA A 77 1.03 11.24 -33.80
CA ALA A 77 2.34 11.05 -33.17
C ALA A 77 2.21 10.99 -31.65
N GLY A 78 2.70 9.89 -31.05
CA GLY A 78 2.66 9.65 -29.61
C GLY A 78 1.43 8.88 -29.12
N ALA A 79 0.49 8.48 -29.99
CA ALA A 79 -0.52 7.49 -29.65
C ALA A 79 0.09 6.07 -29.70
N VAL A 80 -0.14 5.29 -28.65
CA VAL A 80 0.40 3.94 -28.50
C VAL A 80 -0.71 2.98 -28.12
N ARG A 81 -0.82 1.88 -28.88
CA ARG A 81 -1.73 0.77 -28.58
C ARG A 81 -1.20 -0.01 -27.38
N LEU A 82 -2.06 -0.24 -26.39
CA LEU A 82 -1.76 -1.07 -25.23
C LEU A 82 -2.18 -2.53 -25.46
N ARG A 83 -1.54 -3.44 -24.72
CA ARG A 83 -2.00 -4.83 -24.64
C ARG A 83 -3.19 -4.93 -23.69
N ASP A 84 -4.10 -5.86 -23.99
CA ASP A 84 -5.24 -6.17 -23.12
C ASP A 84 -4.80 -6.78 -21.77
N GLU A 85 -5.73 -7.02 -20.85
CA GLU A 85 -5.45 -7.57 -19.52
C GLU A 85 -4.77 -8.96 -19.54
N ARG A 86 -4.82 -9.65 -20.68
CA ARG A 86 -4.23 -10.98 -20.91
C ARG A 86 -2.90 -10.90 -21.66
N GLY A 87 -2.44 -9.70 -22.00
CA GLY A 87 -1.22 -9.47 -22.78
C GLY A 87 -1.40 -9.64 -24.29
N GLY A 88 -2.64 -9.73 -24.77
CA GLY A 88 -3.02 -9.81 -26.17
C GLY A 88 -2.91 -8.48 -26.91
N ALA A 89 -2.61 -8.56 -28.21
CA ALA A 89 -2.58 -7.41 -29.13
C ALA A 89 -3.75 -7.41 -30.12
N GLY A 90 -4.68 -8.36 -29.97
CA GLY A 90 -5.89 -8.48 -30.79
C GLY A 90 -7.00 -7.53 -30.34
N PRO A 91 -8.11 -7.47 -31.09
CA PRO A 91 -9.27 -6.65 -30.72
C PRO A 91 -9.82 -7.02 -29.34
N LEU A 92 -10.38 -6.02 -28.66
CA LEU A 92 -10.97 -6.17 -27.33
C LEU A 92 -12.19 -7.09 -27.37
N ARG A 93 -12.28 -7.97 -26.38
CA ARG A 93 -13.49 -8.74 -26.09
C ARG A 93 -14.59 -7.85 -25.53
N ARG A 94 -15.79 -8.40 -25.36
CA ARG A 94 -16.84 -7.80 -24.52
C ARG A 94 -16.41 -7.75 -23.05
N TYR A 95 -16.71 -6.64 -22.38
CA TYR A 95 -16.55 -6.44 -20.94
C TYR A 95 -17.89 -6.07 -20.29
N ALA A 96 -18.20 -6.65 -19.14
CA ALA A 96 -19.50 -6.54 -18.49
C ALA A 96 -19.39 -6.18 -17.00
N GLY A 97 -18.61 -5.14 -16.69
CA GLY A 97 -18.31 -4.71 -15.33
C GLY A 97 -17.03 -5.33 -14.79
N ASP A 98 -16.14 -5.78 -15.68
CA ASP A 98 -14.86 -6.37 -15.32
C ASP A 98 -13.95 -5.34 -14.63
N SER A 99 -13.08 -5.81 -13.74
CA SER A 99 -11.98 -5.00 -13.21
C SER A 99 -10.66 -5.51 -13.77
N ILE A 100 -9.93 -4.65 -14.46
CA ILE A 100 -8.73 -5.05 -15.23
C ILE A 100 -7.55 -4.12 -14.96
N THR A 101 -6.34 -4.66 -15.12
CA THR A 101 -5.10 -3.89 -15.07
C THR A 101 -4.41 -3.87 -16.42
N LEU A 102 -3.95 -2.70 -16.83
CA LEU A 102 -3.24 -2.47 -18.08
C LEU A 102 -1.86 -1.88 -17.78
N SER A 103 -0.82 -2.48 -18.36
CA SER A 103 0.54 -1.95 -18.30
C SER A 103 0.81 -1.01 -19.48
N LEU A 104 1.38 0.14 -19.16
CA LEU A 104 1.96 1.05 -20.14
C LEU A 104 3.22 0.45 -20.77
N PRO A 105 3.60 0.91 -21.99
CA PRO A 105 4.80 0.48 -22.68
C PRO A 105 6.07 0.72 -21.85
N ASP A 106 7.09 -0.13 -22.06
CA ASP A 106 8.36 0.02 -21.36
C ASP A 106 9.06 1.34 -21.70
N GLY A 107 9.75 1.91 -20.71
CA GLY A 107 10.48 3.18 -20.87
C GLY A 107 9.60 4.44 -20.86
N LYS A 108 8.27 4.31 -20.78
CA LYS A 108 7.33 5.43 -20.61
C LYS A 108 6.54 5.29 -19.31
N THR A 109 6.07 6.42 -18.79
CA THR A 109 5.29 6.56 -17.57
C THR A 109 3.98 7.29 -17.84
N LEU A 110 3.06 7.30 -16.87
CA LEU A 110 1.80 8.03 -16.97
C LEU A 110 1.97 9.52 -17.31
N ARG A 111 3.08 10.14 -16.87
CA ARG A 111 3.39 11.56 -17.15
C ARG A 111 3.62 11.86 -18.63
N ASP A 112 4.03 10.85 -19.39
CA ASP A 112 4.28 10.96 -20.82
C ASP A 112 2.99 11.00 -21.65
N TYR A 113 1.84 10.70 -21.03
CA TYR A 113 0.55 10.62 -21.67
C TYR A 113 -0.41 11.70 -21.14
N ARG A 114 -1.44 12.00 -21.93
CA ARG A 114 -2.47 13.02 -21.67
C ARG A 114 -3.88 12.45 -21.71
N TRP A 115 -4.05 11.25 -22.24
CA TRP A 115 -5.33 10.55 -22.28
C TRP A 115 -5.12 9.03 -22.36
N PHE A 116 -6.13 8.31 -21.88
CA PHE A 116 -6.33 6.88 -22.10
C PHE A 116 -7.69 6.71 -22.79
N ALA A 117 -7.78 5.85 -23.80
CA ALA A 117 -9.01 5.66 -24.57
C ALA A 117 -9.24 4.22 -25.02
N VAL A 118 -10.51 3.89 -25.24
CA VAL A 118 -10.94 2.75 -26.05
C VAL A 118 -11.21 3.28 -27.46
N TYR A 119 -10.46 2.80 -28.44
CA TYR A 119 -10.47 3.34 -29.79
C TYR A 119 -10.62 2.23 -30.82
N CYS A 120 -11.43 2.46 -31.85
CA CYS A 120 -11.58 1.53 -32.97
C CYS A 120 -10.80 2.00 -34.19
N ASP A 121 -9.84 1.18 -34.64
CA ASP A 121 -8.97 1.52 -35.76
C ASP A 121 -9.68 1.45 -37.11
N GLU A 122 -10.59 0.47 -37.28
CA GLU A 122 -11.30 0.26 -38.55
C GLU A 122 -12.19 1.44 -38.92
N TYR A 123 -12.88 2.02 -37.94
CA TYR A 123 -13.73 3.19 -38.14
C TYR A 123 -13.06 4.51 -37.77
N ALA A 124 -11.85 4.46 -37.20
CA ALA A 124 -11.15 5.63 -36.66
C ALA A 124 -12.01 6.47 -35.68
N VAL A 125 -12.70 5.79 -34.75
CA VAL A 125 -13.61 6.42 -33.78
C VAL A 125 -13.16 6.15 -32.35
N ASN A 126 -13.21 7.18 -31.50
CA ASN A 126 -13.06 7.08 -30.07
C ASN A 126 -14.38 6.60 -29.42
N PHE A 127 -14.35 5.44 -28.76
CA PHE A 127 -15.52 4.89 -28.07
C PHE A 127 -15.64 5.42 -26.64
N GLY A 128 -14.53 5.87 -26.05
CA GLY A 128 -14.52 6.56 -24.78
C GLY A 128 -13.12 6.78 -24.26
N ASP A 129 -12.88 7.93 -23.64
CA ASP A 129 -11.60 8.33 -23.09
C ASP A 129 -11.68 8.93 -21.69
N VAL A 130 -10.52 9.05 -21.06
CA VAL A 130 -10.31 9.81 -19.84
C VAL A 130 -9.02 10.61 -19.98
N ARG A 131 -9.02 11.82 -19.43
CA ARG A 131 -7.85 12.70 -19.39
C ARG A 131 -6.87 12.25 -18.31
N ILE A 132 -5.58 12.29 -18.63
CA ILE A 132 -4.48 12.09 -17.71
C ILE A 132 -3.82 13.45 -17.47
N GLN A 133 -3.96 13.96 -16.26
CA GLN A 133 -3.38 15.24 -15.88
C GLN A 133 -1.86 15.12 -15.73
N ALA A 134 -1.12 16.10 -16.28
CA ALA A 134 0.34 16.09 -16.32
C ALA A 134 0.98 16.26 -14.92
N ASP A 135 0.31 17.04 -14.09
CA ASP A 135 0.68 17.39 -12.71
C ASP A 135 0.19 16.36 -11.68
N MET A 136 -0.57 15.35 -12.11
CA MET A 136 -1.04 14.30 -11.23
C MET A 136 0.15 13.51 -10.64
N GLU A 137 0.14 13.39 -9.31
CA GLU A 137 1.04 12.50 -8.60
C GLU A 137 0.47 11.08 -8.53
N TYR A 138 1.06 10.16 -9.29
CA TYR A 138 0.75 8.74 -9.18
C TYR A 138 1.45 8.09 -7.97
N PRO A 139 0.87 7.01 -7.41
CA PRO A 139 1.45 6.31 -6.28
C PRO A 139 2.82 5.70 -6.58
N ARG A 140 3.74 5.73 -5.61
CA ARG A 140 5.12 5.24 -5.76
C ARG A 140 5.62 4.53 -4.51
N PRO A 141 6.47 3.49 -4.66
CA PRO A 141 7.10 2.85 -3.52
C PRO A 141 7.82 3.86 -2.62
N ALA A 142 7.64 3.71 -1.31
CA ALA A 142 8.24 4.61 -0.32
C ALA A 142 9.42 3.92 0.37
N LYS A 143 10.50 4.67 0.62
CA LYS A 143 11.62 4.21 1.44
C LYS A 143 11.49 4.77 2.84
N VAL A 144 11.63 3.91 3.84
CA VAL A 144 11.67 4.31 5.25
C VAL A 144 13.04 4.01 5.83
N ALA A 145 13.25 4.33 7.11
CA ALA A 145 14.52 4.12 7.78
C ALA A 145 14.98 2.64 7.75
N PRO A 146 16.28 2.36 7.90
CA PRO A 146 16.76 0.99 8.08
C PRO A 146 16.29 0.41 9.41
N LEU A 147 16.13 -0.91 9.45
CA LEU A 147 15.92 -1.63 10.69
C LEU A 147 17.22 -1.66 11.49
N ARG A 148 17.17 -1.32 12.78
CA ARG A 148 18.30 -1.41 13.70
C ARG A 148 17.83 -1.96 15.03
N GLY A 149 18.66 -2.82 15.62
CA GLY A 149 18.26 -3.57 16.79
C GLY A 149 19.40 -4.31 17.49
N VAL A 150 19.00 -5.10 18.50
CA VAL A 150 19.82 -6.09 19.20
C VAL A 150 19.73 -7.45 18.49
N HIS A 151 20.47 -8.45 18.97
CA HIS A 151 20.47 -9.81 18.41
C HIS A 151 20.78 -9.86 16.90
N GLY A 152 21.69 -8.99 16.45
CA GLY A 152 22.09 -8.90 15.04
C GLY A 152 21.00 -8.33 14.10
N VAL A 153 19.86 -7.87 14.63
CA VAL A 153 18.76 -7.31 13.84
C VAL A 153 19.21 -6.03 13.14
N SER A 154 19.35 -6.11 11.82
CA SER A 154 19.73 -4.98 10.98
C SER A 154 19.26 -5.15 9.55
N SER A 155 19.06 -4.05 8.83
CA SER A 155 18.78 -4.05 7.40
C SER A 155 19.23 -2.75 6.74
N ASP A 156 19.21 -2.73 5.42
CA ASP A 156 19.15 -1.49 4.65
C ASP A 156 17.78 -0.81 4.78
N PRO A 157 17.60 0.44 4.28
CA PRO A 157 16.31 1.12 4.26
C PRO A 157 15.18 0.21 3.74
N VAL A 158 14.14 0.03 4.56
CA VAL A 158 12.98 -0.79 4.20
C VAL A 158 12.19 -0.07 3.11
N VAL A 159 11.76 -0.80 2.09
CA VAL A 159 10.99 -0.27 0.98
C VAL A 159 9.56 -0.77 1.10
N VAL A 160 8.62 0.13 1.27
CA VAL A 160 7.19 -0.15 1.13
C VAL A 160 6.87 -0.19 -0.35
N VAL A 161 6.71 -1.39 -0.89
CA VAL A 161 6.51 -1.62 -2.34
C VAL A 161 5.10 -1.23 -2.74
N ASP A 162 4.11 -1.64 -1.94
CA ASP A 162 2.70 -1.35 -2.11
C ASP A 162 1.99 -1.37 -0.74
N ALA A 163 0.66 -1.21 -0.75
CA ALA A 163 -0.18 -1.14 0.43
C ALA A 163 -0.10 -2.36 1.35
N GLN A 164 0.41 -3.51 0.89
CA GLN A 164 0.53 -4.74 1.69
C GLN A 164 1.91 -5.40 1.61
N THR A 165 2.87 -4.83 0.89
CA THR A 165 4.16 -5.48 0.61
C THR A 165 5.33 -4.65 1.11
N LEU A 166 6.16 -5.26 1.94
CA LEU A 166 7.41 -4.70 2.45
C LEU A 166 8.60 -5.45 1.85
N LEU A 167 9.56 -4.74 1.29
CA LEU A 167 10.86 -5.25 0.87
C LEU A 167 11.91 -4.81 1.90
N VAL A 168 12.58 -5.77 2.51
CA VAL A 168 13.63 -5.53 3.51
C VAL A 168 14.96 -6.03 2.93
N PRO A 169 15.81 -5.14 2.39
CA PRO A 169 17.08 -5.54 1.81
C PRO A 169 18.14 -5.81 2.89
N ASN A 170 19.04 -6.75 2.62
CA ASN A 170 20.19 -7.06 3.48
C ASN A 170 19.81 -7.31 4.96
N PHE A 171 18.67 -7.96 5.20
CA PHE A 171 18.20 -8.29 6.54
C PHE A 171 19.10 -9.32 7.21
N SER A 172 19.53 -9.02 8.44
CA SER A 172 20.31 -9.90 9.30
C SER A 172 19.63 -10.07 10.66
N TYR A 173 19.74 -11.26 11.23
CA TYR A 173 19.28 -11.63 12.57
C TYR A 173 20.03 -12.89 13.02
N ASP A 174 20.55 -12.94 14.25
CA ASP A 174 21.43 -14.03 14.72
C ASP A 174 20.74 -15.39 14.90
N GLY A 175 19.42 -15.41 15.10
CA GLY A 175 18.63 -16.62 15.31
C GLY A 175 18.65 -17.14 16.74
N GLU A 176 19.15 -16.38 17.72
CA GLU A 176 19.35 -16.88 19.09
C GLU A 176 18.07 -16.93 19.94
N ALA A 177 17.07 -16.10 19.63
CA ALA A 177 15.88 -16.05 20.45
C ALA A 177 14.90 -17.19 20.18
N PRO A 178 14.22 -17.70 21.23
CA PRO A 178 13.35 -18.87 21.13
C PRO A 178 12.09 -18.61 20.31
N ASP A 179 11.62 -17.36 20.24
CA ASP A 179 10.36 -17.03 19.59
C ASP A 179 10.36 -15.63 18.96
N ALA A 180 11.36 -15.33 18.14
CA ALA A 180 11.40 -14.11 17.33
C ALA A 180 10.42 -14.21 16.16
N LYS A 181 9.65 -13.15 15.89
CA LYS A 181 8.69 -13.05 14.80
C LYS A 181 8.75 -11.68 14.12
N PHE A 182 8.30 -11.61 12.87
CA PHE A 182 7.99 -10.32 12.25
C PHE A 182 6.70 -9.76 12.85
N TRP A 183 6.72 -8.47 13.15
CA TRP A 183 5.72 -7.84 14.01
C TRP A 183 5.38 -6.45 13.48
N VAL A 184 4.10 -6.11 13.47
CA VAL A 184 3.62 -4.77 13.16
C VAL A 184 2.57 -4.35 14.16
N GLY A 185 2.29 -3.06 14.25
CA GLY A 185 1.24 -2.57 15.11
C GLY A 185 0.97 -1.11 14.85
N ARG A 186 -0.03 -0.59 15.56
CA ARG A 186 -0.35 0.84 15.53
C ARG A 186 0.67 1.63 16.35
N GLY A 187 0.90 2.88 15.94
CA GLY A 187 1.86 3.77 16.58
C GLY A 187 3.31 3.46 16.22
N ASP A 188 4.21 4.34 16.63
CA ASP A 188 5.61 4.32 16.17
C ASP A 188 6.49 3.27 16.88
N LYS A 189 6.00 2.72 18.00
CA LYS A 189 6.74 1.78 18.85
C LYS A 189 6.02 0.43 18.95
N PRO A 190 6.76 -0.69 18.90
CA PRO A 190 6.21 -2.02 19.12
C PRO A 190 5.62 -2.20 20.52
N SER A 191 4.55 -2.99 20.59
CA SER A 191 3.89 -3.40 21.81
C SER A 191 3.52 -4.90 21.75
N PRO A 192 3.26 -5.54 22.90
CA PRO A 192 2.81 -6.94 22.94
C PRO A 192 1.48 -7.19 22.20
N GLN A 193 0.68 -6.16 21.94
CA GLN A 193 -0.60 -6.24 21.23
C GLN A 193 -0.46 -6.10 19.71
N GLY A 194 0.76 -6.16 19.17
CA GLY A 194 0.96 -6.12 17.72
C GLY A 194 0.50 -7.41 17.03
N ILE A 195 0.66 -7.41 15.71
CA ILE A 195 0.18 -8.40 14.77
C ILE A 195 1.39 -9.10 14.18
N ARG A 196 1.37 -10.44 14.20
CA ARG A 196 2.38 -11.29 13.58
C ARG A 196 2.27 -11.19 12.06
N ILE A 197 3.42 -11.12 11.39
CA ILE A 197 3.48 -11.23 9.92
C ILE A 197 4.17 -12.55 9.58
N PRO A 198 3.63 -13.31 8.61
CA PRO A 198 4.32 -14.46 8.06
C PRO A 198 5.70 -14.09 7.47
N ASP A 199 6.66 -15.01 7.56
CA ASP A 199 7.95 -14.90 6.91
C ASP A 199 7.82 -14.89 5.37
N GLU A 200 8.95 -14.80 4.67
CA GLU A 200 8.96 -14.79 3.20
C GLU A 200 8.44 -16.10 2.56
N ASN A 201 8.24 -17.15 3.38
CA ASN A 201 7.71 -18.45 2.98
C ASN A 201 6.25 -18.65 3.46
N GLY A 202 5.61 -17.62 4.02
CA GLY A 202 4.25 -17.66 4.52
C GLY A 202 4.09 -18.36 5.88
N LYS A 203 5.15 -18.49 6.68
CA LYS A 203 5.14 -19.15 7.99
C LYS A 203 5.22 -18.13 9.13
N GLU A 204 4.41 -18.33 10.17
CA GLU A 204 4.46 -17.54 11.42
C GLU A 204 5.30 -18.22 12.52
N ALA A 205 6.08 -19.23 12.15
CA ALA A 205 7.00 -19.92 13.07
C ALA A 205 8.14 -18.99 13.51
N PRO A 206 8.84 -19.32 14.62
CA PRO A 206 10.02 -18.57 15.04
C PRO A 206 11.01 -18.35 13.90
N LEU A 207 11.51 -17.12 13.78
CA LEU A 207 12.45 -16.72 12.76
C LEU A 207 13.76 -17.49 12.93
N ARG A 208 14.23 -18.09 11.83
CA ARG A 208 15.59 -18.63 11.76
C ARG A 208 16.62 -17.52 11.67
N LYS A 209 17.90 -17.87 11.74
CA LYS A 209 19.00 -16.95 11.43
C LYS A 209 18.88 -16.38 10.01
N TYR A 210 19.11 -15.09 9.87
CA TYR A 210 19.25 -14.38 8.59
C TYR A 210 20.64 -13.75 8.50
N ASP A 211 21.29 -13.88 7.34
CA ASP A 211 22.57 -13.24 7.05
C ASP A 211 22.45 -12.45 5.75
N LYS A 212 22.31 -11.12 5.89
CA LYS A 212 22.19 -10.16 4.78
C LYS A 212 21.25 -10.60 3.66
N LYS A 213 20.12 -11.23 4.02
CA LYS A 213 19.15 -11.74 3.06
C LYS A 213 18.15 -10.65 2.71
N THR A 214 17.89 -10.45 1.43
CA THR A 214 16.75 -9.63 1.00
C THR A 214 15.47 -10.44 1.11
N ILE A 215 14.49 -9.94 1.86
CA ILE A 215 13.20 -10.60 2.08
C ILE A 215 12.05 -9.70 1.63
N VAL A 216 10.99 -10.33 1.12
CA VAL A 216 9.73 -9.68 0.76
C VAL A 216 8.66 -10.24 1.69
N LEU A 217 7.99 -9.36 2.41
CA LEU A 217 6.97 -9.70 3.39
C LEU A 217 5.64 -9.16 2.91
N THR A 218 4.59 -9.98 3.01
CA THR A 218 3.21 -9.59 2.69
C THR A 218 2.42 -9.50 3.99
N LEU A 219 1.74 -8.37 4.20
CA LEU A 219 0.86 -8.17 5.35
C LEU A 219 -0.31 -9.18 5.31
N PRO A 220 -0.70 -9.75 6.46
CA PRO A 220 -1.75 -10.75 6.52
C PRO A 220 -3.15 -10.15 6.34
N GLY A 221 -4.08 -10.97 5.82
CA GLY A 221 -5.48 -10.59 5.64
C GLY A 221 -5.65 -9.31 4.81
N GLU A 222 -6.47 -8.39 5.34
CA GLU A 222 -6.76 -7.07 4.78
C GLU A 222 -5.89 -5.96 5.41
N LEU A 223 -4.88 -6.31 6.21
CA LEU A 223 -4.02 -5.33 6.85
C LEU A 223 -3.24 -4.56 5.79
N THR A 224 -3.20 -3.23 5.90
CA THR A 224 -2.42 -2.37 5.01
C THR A 224 -1.34 -1.60 5.78
N VAL A 225 -0.39 -1.05 5.03
CA VAL A 225 0.64 -0.15 5.55
C VAL A 225 0.04 1.15 6.12
N PHE A 226 -1.21 1.49 5.77
CA PHE A 226 -1.92 2.64 6.33
C PHE A 226 -2.44 2.39 7.76
N ASP A 227 -2.60 1.11 8.12
CA ASP A 227 -3.14 0.68 9.41
C ASP A 227 -2.05 0.50 10.49
N ILE A 228 -0.78 0.46 10.07
CA ILE A 228 0.38 0.20 10.93
C ILE A 228 1.27 1.44 11.04
N GLY A 229 1.98 1.57 12.16
CA GLY A 229 2.91 2.65 12.44
C GLY A 229 4.37 2.19 12.60
N HIS A 230 4.62 0.89 12.61
CA HIS A 230 5.99 0.34 12.64
C HIS A 230 6.04 -1.07 12.05
N PHE A 231 7.23 -1.48 11.65
CA PHE A 231 7.62 -2.85 11.36
C PHE A 231 8.79 -3.25 12.27
N ALA A 232 8.73 -4.44 12.86
CA ALA A 232 9.67 -4.87 13.90
C ALA A 232 10.00 -6.36 13.84
N VAL A 233 11.12 -6.69 14.48
CA VAL A 233 11.43 -8.03 14.95
C VAL A 233 11.14 -8.05 16.45
N TRP A 234 10.21 -8.91 16.86
CA TRP A 234 9.72 -8.98 18.23
C TRP A 234 9.86 -10.39 18.76
N CYS A 235 10.37 -10.55 19.98
CA CYS A 235 10.34 -11.83 20.67
C CYS A 235 9.04 -11.95 21.46
N GLU A 236 8.16 -12.83 21.02
CA GLU A 236 6.85 -13.01 21.64
C GLU A 236 6.94 -13.68 23.02
N ALA A 237 7.78 -14.70 23.17
CA ALA A 237 7.97 -15.40 24.45
C ALA A 237 8.44 -14.48 25.59
N PHE A 238 9.26 -13.46 25.29
CA PHE A 238 9.80 -12.54 26.29
C PHE A 238 9.17 -11.14 26.23
N THR A 239 8.29 -10.87 25.28
CA THR A 239 7.68 -9.55 25.06
C THR A 239 8.70 -8.41 24.89
N VAL A 240 9.79 -8.68 24.17
CA VAL A 240 10.89 -7.73 23.96
C VAL A 240 11.01 -7.33 22.49
N ASN A 241 11.22 -6.03 22.26
CA ASN A 241 11.54 -5.48 20.95
C ASN A 241 13.00 -5.72 20.63
N PHE A 242 13.29 -6.47 19.56
CA PHE A 242 14.66 -6.65 19.10
C PHE A 242 15.12 -5.57 18.16
N GLY A 243 14.21 -4.95 17.43
CA GLY A 243 14.51 -3.86 16.51
C GLY A 243 13.29 -3.49 15.73
N HIS A 244 13.12 -2.20 15.46
CA HIS A 244 11.97 -1.71 14.71
C HIS A 244 12.33 -0.52 13.84
N VAL A 245 11.47 -0.30 12.85
CA VAL A 245 11.45 0.89 12.02
C VAL A 245 10.06 1.49 12.10
N SER A 246 9.98 2.80 12.33
CA SER A 246 8.72 3.54 12.28
C SER A 246 8.30 3.78 10.83
N LEU A 247 7.00 3.72 10.58
CA LEU A 247 6.34 3.86 9.29
C LEU A 247 5.55 5.17 9.28
N PRO A 248 6.19 6.31 9.00
CA PRO A 248 5.54 7.61 9.10
C PRO A 248 4.45 7.75 8.02
N ARG A 249 3.23 8.06 8.44
CA ARG A 249 2.06 8.21 7.55
C ARG A 249 2.31 9.17 6.38
N ALA A 250 3.06 10.25 6.60
CA ALA A 250 3.39 11.21 5.55
C ALA A 250 4.19 10.58 4.40
N ALA A 251 5.14 9.69 4.70
CA ALA A 251 5.92 9.00 3.67
C ALA A 251 5.11 7.92 2.95
N LEU A 252 4.10 7.36 3.62
CA LEU A 252 3.29 6.26 3.10
C LEU A 252 2.00 6.71 2.41
N ALA A 253 1.65 7.99 2.49
CA ALA A 253 0.36 8.50 2.04
C ALA A 253 0.04 8.20 0.57
N ASN A 254 1.06 8.05 -0.28
CA ASN A 254 0.91 7.83 -1.72
C ASN A 254 1.66 6.58 -2.22
N VAL A 255 1.61 5.49 -1.46
CA VAL A 255 2.14 4.19 -1.91
C VAL A 255 1.14 3.46 -2.82
N PRO A 256 1.59 2.59 -3.75
CA PRO A 256 0.72 1.86 -4.66
C PRO A 256 -0.28 0.95 -3.92
N PRO A 257 -1.49 0.70 -4.47
CA PRO A 257 -2.34 -0.38 -3.99
C PRO A 257 -1.69 -1.74 -4.30
N SER A 258 -1.95 -2.76 -3.49
CA SER A 258 -1.42 -4.10 -3.76
C SER A 258 -2.26 -4.79 -4.85
N LEU A 259 -1.61 -5.56 -5.74
CA LEU A 259 -2.33 -6.32 -6.77
C LEU A 259 -3.31 -7.34 -6.16
N LYS A 260 -2.97 -7.88 -4.98
CA LYS A 260 -3.82 -8.77 -4.19
C LYS A 260 -5.13 -8.08 -3.80
N MET A 261 -5.08 -6.82 -3.35
CA MET A 261 -6.28 -6.04 -3.00
C MET A 261 -7.13 -5.70 -4.22
N LEU A 262 -6.50 -5.49 -5.37
CA LEU A 262 -7.21 -5.24 -6.62
C LEU A 262 -7.94 -6.49 -7.15
N GLY A 263 -7.59 -7.68 -6.67
CA GLY A 263 -8.15 -8.95 -7.13
C GLY A 263 -7.71 -9.33 -8.55
N VAL A 264 -6.59 -8.77 -9.01
CA VAL A 264 -6.08 -8.91 -10.38
C VAL A 264 -4.70 -9.57 -10.37
N SER A 265 -4.48 -10.51 -11.29
CA SER A 265 -3.16 -11.11 -11.49
C SER A 265 -2.27 -10.14 -12.31
N PRO A 266 -0.96 -10.06 -12.02
CA PRO A 266 -0.05 -9.31 -12.87
C PRO A 266 -0.15 -9.80 -14.32
N GLN A 267 -0.23 -8.88 -15.29
CA GLN A 267 -0.17 -9.24 -16.71
C GLN A 267 1.09 -10.10 -16.93
N SER A 268 0.91 -11.32 -17.46
CA SER A 268 2.01 -12.24 -17.67
C SER A 268 3.00 -11.64 -18.67
N ARG A 269 4.13 -11.12 -18.19
CA ARG A 269 5.22 -10.58 -19.03
C ARG A 269 5.91 -11.61 -19.92
N ASN A 270 5.49 -12.88 -19.90
CA ASN A 270 6.23 -13.98 -20.48
C ASN A 270 6.02 -14.20 -21.99
N SER A 271 5.21 -13.40 -22.68
CA SER A 271 5.05 -13.53 -24.14
C SER A 271 6.02 -12.66 -24.96
N ALA A 272 6.80 -11.76 -24.34
CA ALA A 272 7.75 -10.90 -25.06
C ALA A 272 9.14 -11.53 -25.26
N LEU A 273 9.48 -12.61 -24.56
CA LEU A 273 10.78 -13.30 -24.67
C LEU A 273 10.73 -14.63 -25.47
N ALA A 274 9.54 -15.05 -25.91
CA ALA A 274 9.35 -16.31 -26.65
C ALA A 274 9.20 -16.13 -28.18
N GLY A 275 9.29 -14.89 -28.66
CA GLY A 275 9.10 -14.53 -30.07
C GLY A 275 10.39 -14.12 -30.77
N SER A 276 11.49 -14.85 -30.59
CA SER A 276 12.69 -14.66 -31.41
C SER A 276 13.57 -15.92 -31.42
N SER A 277 13.07 -17.00 -32.00
CA SER A 277 13.93 -18.05 -32.58
C SER A 277 13.44 -18.28 -33.99
N GLY A 278 14.29 -17.87 -34.93
CA GLY A 278 13.98 -17.69 -36.34
C GLY A 278 13.45 -18.93 -37.03
N SER A 279 12.56 -18.65 -37.97
CA SER A 279 12.30 -19.41 -39.17
C SER A 279 13.62 -19.68 -39.93
N SER A 280 13.99 -20.95 -40.03
CA SER A 280 14.83 -21.47 -41.12
C SER A 280 14.05 -22.59 -41.80
N GLY A 281 13.63 -22.33 -43.04
CA GLY A 281 12.93 -23.28 -43.87
C GLY A 281 13.84 -24.35 -44.49
N SER A 282 13.23 -25.48 -44.84
CA SER A 282 13.69 -26.47 -45.82
C SER A 282 12.64 -27.59 -45.83
N SER A 283 11.71 -27.60 -46.79
CA SER A 283 11.76 -28.36 -48.06
C SER A 283 11.67 -29.87 -47.88
N GLY A 284 10.62 -30.50 -48.43
CA GLY A 284 10.54 -31.96 -48.55
C GLY A 284 9.13 -32.49 -48.76
N SER A 285 8.64 -32.41 -49.99
CA SER A 285 7.41 -33.02 -50.50
C SER A 285 7.67 -34.41 -51.11
N SER A 286 6.90 -35.41 -50.69
CA SER A 286 6.57 -36.69 -51.38
C SER A 286 5.85 -37.57 -50.35
N GLY A 287 4.74 -38.26 -50.56
CA GLY A 287 4.02 -38.66 -51.75
C GLY A 287 3.45 -40.08 -51.49
N SER A 288 2.13 -40.21 -51.56
CA SER A 288 1.37 -41.37 -52.07
C SER A 288 1.18 -42.68 -51.26
N SER A 289 0.00 -43.27 -51.56
CA SER A 289 -0.52 -44.63 -51.29
C SER A 289 -1.16 -44.87 -49.92
N GLY A 290 -2.31 -45.52 -49.78
CA GLY A 290 -3.13 -46.30 -50.71
C GLY A 290 -3.95 -47.31 -49.88
N SER A 291 -5.23 -47.44 -50.21
CA SER A 291 -6.30 -48.17 -49.50
C SER A 291 -6.12 -49.69 -49.36
N SER A 292 -6.84 -50.27 -48.38
CA SER A 292 -7.48 -51.62 -48.27
C SER A 292 -7.32 -52.12 -46.81
N GLY A 293 -8.31 -52.62 -46.08
CA GLY A 293 -9.38 -53.56 -46.42
C GLY A 293 -9.03 -54.91 -45.75
N GLY A 294 -9.76 -55.35 -44.71
CA GLY A 294 -9.52 -56.67 -44.12
C GLY A 294 -10.01 -56.88 -42.69
N SER A 295 -11.06 -57.68 -42.58
CA SER A 295 -11.79 -58.14 -41.39
C SER A 295 -11.02 -59.21 -40.58
N GLY A 296 -11.31 -59.38 -39.27
CA GLY A 296 -10.87 -60.58 -38.53
C GLY A 296 -10.87 -60.52 -37.00
N SER A 297 -12.02 -60.86 -36.43
CA SER A 297 -12.36 -61.35 -35.07
C SER A 297 -11.29 -61.70 -33.99
N SER A 298 -11.66 -61.31 -32.75
CA SER A 298 -11.58 -62.09 -31.48
C SER A 298 -10.18 -62.23 -30.83
N THR A 299 -9.92 -62.12 -29.52
CA THR A 299 -10.68 -62.27 -28.27
C THR A 299 -9.97 -61.54 -27.10
N THR A 300 -10.75 -61.26 -26.05
CA THR A 300 -10.39 -61.26 -24.61
C THR A 300 -9.48 -60.20 -23.97
N ALA A 301 -10.04 -59.61 -22.91
CA ALA A 301 -9.47 -59.35 -21.57
C ALA A 301 -9.29 -57.87 -21.15
N ARG A 302 -10.15 -57.46 -20.20
CA ARG A 302 -9.98 -56.37 -19.23
C ARG A 302 -10.07 -57.02 -17.82
N PRO A 303 -9.69 -56.38 -16.70
CA PRO A 303 -8.87 -55.18 -16.49
C PRO A 303 -7.78 -55.38 -15.40
N ARG A 304 -6.78 -54.48 -15.30
CA ARG A 304 -6.01 -54.26 -14.05
C ARG A 304 -5.65 -52.77 -13.84
N PRO A 305 -5.61 -52.28 -12.58
CA PRO A 305 -5.52 -50.86 -12.24
C PRO A 305 -4.07 -50.34 -12.26
N ARG A 306 -3.88 -49.05 -12.60
CA ARG A 306 -2.58 -48.37 -12.51
C ARG A 306 -2.47 -47.50 -11.25
N ARG A 307 -1.34 -47.67 -10.57
CA ARG A 307 -0.84 -46.95 -9.39
C ARG A 307 -0.46 -45.48 -9.72
N PRO A 308 -0.39 -44.59 -8.70
CA PRO A 308 -0.06 -43.18 -8.87
C PRO A 308 1.45 -42.95 -9.09
N ILE A 309 1.80 -41.92 -9.86
CA ILE A 309 3.19 -41.46 -10.05
C ILE A 309 3.37 -40.11 -9.35
N ALA A 310 4.58 -39.95 -8.84
CA ALA A 310 5.04 -39.10 -7.75
C ALA A 310 5.14 -37.60 -8.04
N ARG A 311 5.25 -36.86 -6.92
CA ARG A 311 5.63 -35.45 -6.78
C ARG A 311 6.93 -35.14 -7.55
N LEU A 312 6.98 -33.96 -8.15
CA LEU A 312 8.20 -33.34 -8.65
C LEU A 312 8.56 -32.16 -7.73
N ASP A 313 9.77 -32.25 -7.18
CA ASP A 313 10.38 -31.30 -6.27
C ASP A 313 10.85 -30.00 -6.97
N ALA A 314 11.00 -28.97 -6.13
CA ALA A 314 11.46 -27.63 -6.45
C ALA A 314 12.85 -27.63 -7.11
N THR A 315 12.98 -26.89 -8.22
CA THR A 315 14.25 -26.67 -8.90
C THR A 315 15.02 -25.51 -8.27
N THR A 316 16.16 -25.86 -7.68
CA THR A 316 17.19 -24.96 -7.15
C THR A 316 17.85 -24.15 -8.28
N TYR A 317 17.79 -22.82 -8.19
CA TYR A 317 18.54 -21.91 -9.05
C TYR A 317 19.99 -21.74 -8.53
N ARG A 318 20.95 -21.80 -9.46
CA ARG A 318 22.40 -21.82 -9.25
C ARG A 318 23.02 -20.55 -9.85
N PRO A 319 23.77 -19.72 -9.09
CA PRO A 319 24.44 -18.54 -9.65
C PRO A 319 25.80 -18.91 -10.29
N PRO A 320 26.25 -18.21 -11.35
CA PRO A 320 27.54 -18.47 -11.97
C PRO A 320 28.71 -17.86 -11.19
N ALA A 321 29.78 -18.65 -11.09
CA ALA A 321 31.04 -18.33 -10.44
C ALA A 321 31.97 -17.45 -11.31
N ARG A 322 32.84 -16.73 -10.60
CA ARG A 322 33.84 -15.77 -11.10
C ARG A 322 34.96 -16.44 -11.90
N LEU A 323 35.50 -15.70 -12.88
CA LEU A 323 36.82 -15.90 -13.49
C LEU A 323 37.88 -15.01 -12.79
N ARG A 324 39.10 -15.55 -12.66
CA ARG A 324 40.39 -14.93 -12.25
C ARG A 324 41.50 -15.69 -13.05
N PRO A 325 42.80 -15.31 -13.05
CA PRO A 325 43.51 -14.15 -12.48
C PRO A 325 44.56 -13.47 -13.41
N GLY A 326 45.11 -12.33 -12.97
CA GLY A 326 46.40 -11.77 -13.39
C GLY A 326 46.95 -10.83 -12.30
N ALA A 327 48.24 -10.94 -11.95
CA ALA A 327 48.96 -10.25 -10.86
C ALA A 327 50.16 -9.45 -11.44
N PRO A 328 51.05 -8.81 -10.65
CA PRO A 328 50.91 -7.96 -9.46
C PRO A 328 51.63 -6.59 -9.61
N VAL A 329 51.38 -5.61 -8.73
CA VAL A 329 52.33 -4.51 -8.41
C VAL A 329 52.26 -4.15 -6.91
N ILE A 330 53.42 -3.82 -6.36
CA ILE A 330 53.87 -3.67 -4.97
C ILE A 330 53.61 -2.24 -4.40
N SER A 331 53.18 -2.12 -3.14
CA SER A 331 53.79 -1.33 -2.03
C SER A 331 52.82 -1.36 -0.83
N ALA A 332 53.17 -1.97 0.31
CA ALA A 332 53.92 -1.40 1.44
C ALA A 332 53.25 -0.15 2.04
N PHE A 333 52.65 -0.28 3.23
CA PHE A 333 52.85 0.58 4.42
C PHE A 333 51.96 0.09 5.59
N GLU A 334 52.60 -0.62 6.52
CA GLU A 334 52.66 -0.34 7.97
C GLU A 334 51.38 -0.26 8.83
N SER A 335 51.23 -1.23 9.75
CA SER A 335 50.55 -1.07 11.04
C SER A 335 51.54 -0.58 12.10
N PRO A 336 51.07 0.08 13.18
CA PRO A 336 51.18 -0.59 14.48
C PRO A 336 49.98 -0.38 15.43
N ALA A 337 50.07 -1.07 16.57
CA ALA A 337 49.02 -1.50 17.49
C ALA A 337 48.64 -0.52 18.63
N ASP A 338 47.74 -1.03 19.48
CA ASP A 338 47.42 -0.66 20.88
C ASP A 338 46.41 0.47 21.17
N ARG A 339 45.25 0.08 21.73
CA ARG A 339 44.82 0.44 23.11
C ARG A 339 43.47 -0.19 23.51
N LEU A 340 43.45 -0.71 24.73
CA LEU A 340 42.34 -1.34 25.49
C LEU A 340 41.29 -0.32 25.99
N PRO A 341 40.13 -0.79 26.54
CA PRO A 341 38.85 -0.07 26.48
C PRO A 341 38.57 0.80 27.71
N LEU A 342 37.95 1.96 27.50
CA LEU A 342 37.39 2.76 28.58
C LEU A 342 35.89 2.49 28.71
N HIS A 343 35.52 1.81 29.80
CA HIS A 343 34.21 1.91 30.43
C HIS A 343 33.87 3.39 30.66
N ARG A 344 32.75 3.86 30.11
CA ARG A 344 32.12 5.10 30.57
C ARG A 344 30.63 4.84 30.79
N ARG A 345 30.24 4.80 32.07
CA ARG A 345 28.86 4.80 32.57
C ARG A 345 28.11 6.01 32.00
N ALA A 346 26.88 5.79 31.54
CA ALA A 346 25.96 6.83 31.12
C ALA A 346 24.94 7.11 32.22
N ASP A 347 25.41 7.65 33.35
CA ASP A 347 24.54 8.19 34.41
C ASP A 347 24.98 9.63 34.69
N SER A 348 24.52 10.57 33.85
CA SER A 348 24.40 12.02 34.14
C SER A 348 23.99 12.77 32.87
N TYR A 349 22.69 12.86 32.62
CA TYR A 349 22.15 13.92 31.77
C TYR A 349 20.85 14.46 32.37
N THR A 350 20.89 15.75 32.73
CA THR A 350 19.81 16.55 33.30
C THR A 350 19.28 17.47 32.19
N PRO A 351 17.97 17.49 31.89
CA PRO A 351 17.43 18.38 30.87
C PRO A 351 17.29 19.82 31.39
N PRO A 352 17.54 20.87 30.56
CA PRO A 352 17.26 22.25 30.94
C PRO A 352 15.78 22.62 30.74
N SER A 353 15.32 23.50 31.62
CA SER A 353 13.96 24.03 31.75
C SER A 353 13.53 24.99 30.64
N GLU A 354 12.23 24.96 30.40
CA GLU A 354 11.35 25.90 29.69
C GLU A 354 11.93 27.26 29.25
N GLN A 355 11.78 27.55 27.95
CA GLN A 355 11.55 28.92 27.46
C GLN A 355 10.21 28.96 26.71
N LEU A 356 9.23 29.56 27.37
CA LEU A 356 7.99 30.09 26.81
C LEU A 356 8.33 31.12 25.72
N VAL A 357 7.90 30.86 24.49
CA VAL A 357 7.81 31.90 23.45
C VAL A 357 6.34 32.14 23.16
N SER A 358 5.91 33.36 23.44
CA SER A 358 4.57 33.89 23.22
C SER A 358 4.19 33.85 21.74
N ILE A 359 2.99 33.34 21.46
CA ILE A 359 2.32 33.46 20.16
C ILE A 359 1.92 34.93 19.99
N GLN A 360 2.61 35.66 19.12
CA GLN A 360 2.11 36.92 18.57
C GLN A 360 1.55 36.69 17.17
N SER A 361 0.24 36.92 17.10
CA SER A 361 -0.60 37.20 15.93
C SER A 361 0.17 37.61 14.66
N SER A 362 0.15 36.73 13.65
CA SER A 362 0.43 37.10 12.27
C SER A 362 -0.88 37.35 11.53
N LYS A 363 -1.00 38.57 11.02
CA LYS A 363 -2.08 39.13 10.22
C LYS A 363 -2.28 38.33 8.92
N GLU A 364 -3.54 38.09 8.55
CA GLU A 364 -3.93 37.72 7.18
C GLU A 364 -3.50 38.81 6.19
N LEU A 365 -2.77 38.41 5.15
CA LEU A 365 -2.50 39.24 3.98
C LEU A 365 -3.26 38.62 2.80
N MET A 366 -4.23 39.36 2.28
CA MET A 366 -5.02 39.00 1.11
C MET A 366 -4.51 39.81 -0.09
N TYR A 367 -4.06 39.12 -1.14
CA TYR A 367 -3.66 39.72 -2.42
C TYR A 367 -4.90 40.14 -3.23
N LYS A 368 -4.84 41.31 -3.88
CA LYS A 368 -5.72 41.68 -5.00
C LYS A 368 -4.91 41.76 -6.30
N GLU A 369 -5.60 41.56 -7.42
CA GLU A 369 -5.05 41.20 -8.76
C GLU A 369 -4.24 42.29 -9.51
N ASP A 370 -3.88 43.43 -8.92
CA ASP A 370 -3.22 44.54 -9.65
C ASP A 370 -1.89 45.05 -9.05
N GLY A 371 -1.33 44.37 -8.04
CA GLY A 371 0.12 44.40 -7.79
C GLY A 371 0.75 45.73 -7.34
N SER A 372 0.07 46.55 -6.53
CA SER A 372 0.69 47.73 -5.88
C SER A 372 0.36 47.85 -4.38
N LEU A 373 1.33 48.33 -3.59
CA LEU A 373 1.30 48.45 -2.12
C LEU A 373 1.37 49.93 -1.70
N GLU A 374 0.37 50.42 -0.97
CA GLU A 374 0.43 51.70 -0.26
C GLU A 374 -0.12 51.51 1.18
N PRO A 375 0.47 52.17 2.21
CA PRO A 375 0.04 52.04 3.60
C PRO A 375 -1.14 52.99 3.92
N VAL A 376 -2.19 52.47 4.55
CA VAL A 376 -3.36 53.27 4.97
C VAL A 376 -3.24 53.69 6.44
N ASP A 377 -3.26 55.00 6.66
CA ASP A 377 -3.21 55.72 7.95
C ASP A 377 -4.57 55.59 8.71
N PRO A 378 -4.60 55.26 10.02
CA PRO A 378 -5.84 54.88 10.68
C PRO A 378 -6.52 56.06 11.41
N GLN A 379 -7.00 57.08 10.70
CA GLN A 379 -7.97 58.05 11.26
C GLN A 379 -8.89 58.67 10.19
N GLN A 380 -9.91 57.96 9.74
CA GLN A 380 -11.15 58.59 9.25
C GLN A 380 -12.36 57.79 9.71
N GLN A 381 -13.13 58.40 10.62
CA GLN A 381 -14.47 57.99 10.99
C GLN A 381 -15.36 58.16 9.75
N HIS A 382 -15.92 57.07 9.23
CA HIS A 382 -17.02 57.14 8.27
C HIS A 382 -18.34 57.00 9.02
N GLU A 383 -19.14 58.06 8.88
CA GLU A 383 -20.53 58.22 9.28
C GLU A 383 -21.41 57.11 8.69
N PRO A 384 -22.42 56.58 9.43
CA PRO A 384 -23.28 55.54 8.90
C PRO A 384 -24.24 56.12 7.84
N PRO A 385 -24.48 55.41 6.71
CA PRO A 385 -25.40 55.89 5.69
C PRO A 385 -26.86 55.75 6.16
N PRO A 386 -27.79 56.52 5.57
CA PRO A 386 -29.14 56.68 6.06
C PRO A 386 -29.96 55.38 5.95
N ALA A 387 -30.81 55.18 6.95
CA ALA A 387 -31.74 54.07 7.04
C ALA A 387 -32.89 54.25 6.06
N ASP A 388 -32.71 53.83 4.81
CA ASP A 388 -33.81 53.55 3.87
C ASP A 388 -33.29 52.75 2.68
N GLN A 389 -33.13 51.44 2.91
CA GLN A 389 -33.23 50.33 1.96
C GLN A 389 -32.72 49.05 2.64
N GLN A 390 -33.57 48.45 3.49
CA GLN A 390 -33.40 47.05 3.87
C GLN A 390 -34.01 46.20 2.74
N PRO A 391 -33.23 45.47 1.92
CA PRO A 391 -33.81 44.33 1.24
C PRO A 391 -34.15 43.32 2.33
N ALA A 392 -35.42 42.89 2.37
CA ALA A 392 -35.87 41.83 3.25
C ALA A 392 -34.88 40.66 3.18
N LEU A 393 -34.20 40.36 4.29
CA LEU A 393 -33.28 39.24 4.38
C LEU A 393 -34.03 37.97 3.98
N GLN A 394 -33.61 37.37 2.88
CA GLN A 394 -34.21 36.15 2.36
C GLN A 394 -34.16 35.06 3.45
N PRO A 395 -35.25 34.33 3.73
CA PRO A 395 -35.33 33.32 4.79
C PRO A 395 -34.19 32.28 4.76
N ALA A 396 -33.63 32.01 3.57
CA ALA A 396 -32.56 31.06 3.36
C ALA A 396 -31.22 31.46 4.02
N ALA A 397 -30.88 32.75 4.08
CA ALA A 397 -29.63 33.21 4.69
C ALA A 397 -29.65 33.05 6.22
N LEU A 398 -30.80 33.31 6.84
CA LEU A 398 -31.00 33.09 8.28
C LEU A 398 -30.99 31.59 8.63
N GLN A 399 -31.61 30.74 7.79
CA GLN A 399 -31.55 29.29 7.95
C GLN A 399 -30.12 28.75 7.87
N HIS A 400 -29.32 29.24 6.91
CA HIS A 400 -27.94 28.83 6.76
C HIS A 400 -27.08 29.25 7.97
N GLN A 401 -27.28 30.46 8.47
CA GLN A 401 -26.59 30.94 9.67
C GLN A 401 -26.98 30.13 10.92
N GLN A 402 -28.25 29.75 11.05
CA GLN A 402 -28.72 28.90 12.14
C GLN A 402 -28.14 27.49 12.07
N GLN A 403 -28.02 26.91 10.87
CA GLN A 403 -27.35 25.61 10.66
C GLN A 403 -25.86 25.66 11.04
N LEU A 404 -25.15 26.73 10.69
CA LEU A 404 -23.74 26.89 11.06
C LEU A 404 -23.57 26.97 12.58
N GLN A 405 -24.46 27.69 13.28
CA GLN A 405 -24.44 27.77 14.75
C GLN A 405 -24.72 26.42 15.41
N GLN A 406 -25.69 25.65 14.90
CA GLN A 406 -25.97 24.30 15.39
C GLN A 406 -24.79 23.36 15.19
N HIS A 407 -24.14 23.42 14.03
CA HIS A 407 -22.98 22.61 13.73
C HIS A 407 -21.78 22.95 14.64
N GLN A 408 -21.54 24.25 14.89
CA GLN A 408 -20.51 24.69 15.84
C GLN A 408 -20.81 24.23 17.27
N ALA A 409 -22.06 24.32 17.73
CA ALA A 409 -22.45 23.84 19.06
C ALA A 409 -22.29 22.31 19.20
N GLN A 410 -22.60 21.57 18.14
CA GLN A 410 -22.39 20.12 18.10
C GLN A 410 -20.90 19.77 18.17
N TYR A 411 -20.05 20.48 17.44
CA TYR A 411 -18.60 20.29 17.47
C TYR A 411 -18.01 20.57 18.87
N GLN A 412 -18.47 21.62 19.54
CA GLN A 412 -18.05 21.93 20.91
C GLN A 412 -18.46 20.84 21.91
N ARG A 413 -19.65 20.24 21.75
CA ARG A 413 -20.07 19.10 22.59
C ARG A 413 -19.18 17.87 22.40
N LEU A 414 -18.84 17.54 21.16
CA LEU A 414 -17.95 16.42 20.85
C LEU A 414 -16.56 16.61 21.46
N LEU A 415 -16.02 17.83 21.44
CA LEU A 415 -14.74 18.14 22.09
C LEU A 415 -14.81 17.98 23.61
N LEU A 416 -15.91 18.39 24.25
CA LEU A 416 -16.10 18.20 25.69
C LEU A 416 -16.23 16.72 26.05
N GLU A 417 -16.95 15.96 25.24
CA GLU A 417 -17.09 14.51 25.43
C GLU A 417 -15.75 13.78 25.27
N GLN A 418 -14.94 14.16 24.27
CA GLN A 418 -13.60 13.61 24.08
C GLN A 418 -12.70 13.88 25.30
N ARG A 419 -12.71 15.12 25.83
CA ARG A 419 -11.97 15.45 27.07
C ARG A 419 -12.47 14.64 28.28
N ALA A 420 -13.77 14.43 28.41
CA ALA A 420 -14.33 13.63 29.49
C ALA A 420 -13.89 12.15 29.40
N LEU A 421 -13.82 11.61 28.18
CA LEU A 421 -13.31 10.26 27.94
C LEU A 421 -11.81 10.15 28.27
N GLU A 422 -11.01 11.14 27.88
CA GLU A 422 -9.58 11.20 28.24
C GLU A 422 -9.37 11.25 29.75
N GLN A 423 -10.15 12.07 30.47
CA GLN A 423 -10.10 12.12 31.93
C GLN A 423 -10.49 10.78 32.56
N ARG A 424 -11.52 10.11 32.02
CA ARG A 424 -11.93 8.78 32.48
C ARG A 424 -10.84 7.74 32.23
N GLN A 425 -10.15 7.81 31.09
CA GLN A 425 -9.03 6.92 30.78
C GLN A 425 -7.87 7.12 31.75
N GLN A 426 -7.51 8.38 32.06
CA GLN A 426 -6.48 8.69 33.06
C GLN A 426 -6.85 8.20 34.47
N GLN A 427 -8.13 8.23 34.83
CA GLN A 427 -8.60 7.67 36.10
C GLN A 427 -8.46 6.15 36.14
N ILE A 428 -8.80 5.46 35.05
CA ILE A 428 -8.63 4.01 34.91
C ILE A 428 -7.15 3.65 35.01
N GLU A 429 -6.27 4.37 34.31
CA GLU A 429 -4.82 4.14 34.37
C GLU A 429 -4.26 4.37 35.77
N ARG A 430 -4.74 5.39 36.49
CA ARG A 430 -4.39 5.60 37.90
C ARG A 430 -4.84 4.44 38.79
N GLN A 431 -6.06 3.94 38.61
CA GLN A 431 -6.54 2.77 39.37
C GLN A 431 -5.72 1.52 39.04
N GLN A 432 -5.37 1.29 37.78
CA GLN A 432 -4.54 0.16 37.38
C GLN A 432 -3.13 0.25 37.97
N ARG A 433 -2.53 1.45 38.04
CA ARG A 433 -1.25 1.64 38.73
C ARG A 433 -1.34 1.28 40.21
N LEU A 434 -2.33 1.79 40.92
CA LEU A 434 -2.52 1.50 42.35
C LEU A 434 -2.75 0.00 42.59
N LEU A 435 -3.54 -0.66 41.74
CA LEU A 435 -3.72 -2.12 41.79
C LEU A 435 -2.41 -2.86 41.51
N SER A 436 -1.62 -2.40 40.54
CA SER A 436 -0.31 -3.01 40.24
C SER A 436 0.68 -2.86 41.39
N GLU A 437 0.67 -1.73 42.10
CA GLU A 437 1.48 -1.52 43.31
C GLU A 437 1.01 -2.42 44.45
N GLN A 438 -0.30 -2.52 44.70
CA GLN A 438 -0.84 -3.43 45.72
C GLN A 438 -0.47 -4.89 45.43
N ILE A 439 -0.57 -5.32 44.17
CA ILE A 439 -0.16 -6.67 43.75
C ILE A 439 1.35 -6.85 43.99
N TYR A 440 2.17 -5.87 43.62
CA TYR A 440 3.62 -5.92 43.81
C TYR A 440 4.00 -6.09 45.29
N TYR A 441 3.43 -5.29 46.20
CA TYR A 441 3.69 -5.40 47.63
C TYR A 441 3.12 -6.69 48.26
N SER A 442 1.93 -7.15 47.84
CA SER A 442 1.34 -8.40 48.35
C SER A 442 2.15 -9.65 47.96
N GLN A 443 2.88 -9.61 46.85
CA GLN A 443 3.78 -10.70 46.44
C GLN A 443 5.13 -10.68 47.16
N GLN A 444 5.50 -9.60 47.86
CA GLN A 444 6.73 -9.53 48.65
C GLN A 444 6.58 -10.10 50.08
N GLU A 445 5.38 -10.09 50.67
CA GLU A 445 5.15 -10.62 52.02
C GLU A 445 5.47 -12.13 52.19
N PRO A 446 5.29 -13.03 51.21
CA PRO A 446 5.67 -14.44 51.37
C PRO A 446 7.19 -14.71 51.31
N LEU A 447 8.02 -13.74 50.92
CA LEU A 447 9.48 -13.91 50.79
C LEU A 447 10.24 -13.51 52.06
N GLN A 448 9.72 -12.56 52.83
CA GLN A 448 10.30 -12.17 54.12
C GLN A 448 10.08 -13.26 55.19
N TYR A 449 8.90 -13.91 55.20
CA TYR A 449 8.60 -14.95 56.21
C TYR A 449 9.34 -16.28 55.97
N ARG A 450 9.71 -16.61 54.73
CA ARG A 450 10.41 -17.86 54.39
C ARG A 450 11.93 -17.83 54.63
N LEU A 451 12.51 -16.65 54.83
CA LEU A 451 13.91 -16.49 55.22
C LEU A 451 14.10 -16.46 56.75
N ALA A 452 13.07 -16.13 57.53
CA ALA A 452 13.12 -16.11 58.98
C ALA A 452 12.91 -17.49 59.65
N THR A 453 12.29 -18.46 58.98
CA THR A 453 12.04 -19.81 59.54
C THR A 453 13.06 -20.87 59.14
N ARG A 454 14.22 -20.48 58.60
CA ARG A 454 15.30 -21.41 58.21
C ARG A 454 16.58 -21.26 59.06
N SER A 455 16.52 -20.51 60.16
CA SER A 455 17.64 -20.32 61.11
C SER A 455 17.30 -20.66 62.57
N GLN A 456 16.37 -21.59 62.82
CA GLN A 456 16.21 -22.21 64.15
C GLN A 456 16.44 -23.70 64.06
#